data_AF-A0A7C1PXU7-F1
#
_entry.id   AF-A0A7C1PXU7-F1
#
_cell.length_a   1.000
_cell.length_b   1.000
_cell.length_c   1.000
_cell.angle_alpha   90.00
_cell.angle_beta   90.00
_cell.angle_gamma   90.00
#
_symmetry.space_group_name_H-M   'P 1'
#
loop_
_entity.id
_entity.type
_entity.pdbx_description
1 polymer ?
#
loop_
_entity_poly.entity_id
_entity_poly.type
_entity_poly.pdbx_seq_one_letter_code
_entity_poly.pdbx_strand_id
1 'polypeptide(L)' 'VAKREEVDISKARADMQKREKSEAARYKKIYNIDIYDLSPYDVVLNTALWSAEGVIEIIKTLIEARL' A
#
# COMPACT_ATOMS: atom_id res chain seq x y z
N VAL A 1 1.09 12.70 -1.97
CA VAL A 1 1.52 13.11 -0.61
C VAL A 1 2.04 14.54 -0.61
N ALA A 2 3.14 14.87 -1.31
CA ALA A 2 3.70 16.23 -1.37
C ALA A 2 2.65 17.32 -1.66
N LYS A 3 1.84 17.16 -2.73
CA LYS A 3 0.75 18.07 -3.09
C LYS A 3 -0.32 18.22 -1.99
N ARG A 4 -0.64 17.14 -1.27
CA ARG A 4 -1.69 17.14 -0.24
C ARG A 4 -1.22 17.81 1.05
N GLU A 5 0.05 17.61 1.40
CA GLU A 5 0.66 18.12 2.64
C GLU A 5 1.34 19.48 2.43
N GLU A 6 1.31 20.02 1.20
CA GLU A 6 1.96 21.29 0.82
C GLU A 6 3.45 21.36 1.19
N VAL A 7 4.18 20.26 0.95
CA VAL A 7 5.64 20.18 1.22
C VAL A 7 6.40 19.77 -0.03
N ASP A 8 7.70 20.08 -0.04
CA ASP A 8 8.64 19.62 -1.06
C ASP A 8 8.67 18.10 -1.20
N ILE A 9 8.89 17.63 -2.43
CA ILE A 9 8.93 16.21 -2.77
C ILE A 9 10.00 15.46 -1.94
N SER A 10 11.16 16.08 -1.73
CA SER A 10 12.25 15.49 -0.95
C SER A 10 11.83 15.27 0.50
N LYS A 11 11.19 16.27 1.12
CA LYS A 11 10.65 16.19 2.48
C LYS A 11 9.54 15.15 2.57
N ALA A 12 8.56 15.18 1.66
CA ALA A 12 7.48 14.19 1.62
C ALA A 12 8.04 12.76 1.53
N ARG A 13 9.08 12.53 0.71
CA ARG A 13 9.71 11.22 0.56
C ARG A 13 10.41 10.77 1.84
N ALA A 14 11.19 11.65 2.48
CA ALA A 14 11.87 11.34 3.73
C ALA A 14 10.87 11.01 4.86
N ASP A 15 9.81 11.80 4.97
CA ASP A 15 8.76 11.59 5.97
C ASP A 15 8.01 10.26 5.72
N MET A 16 7.71 9.95 4.46
CA MET A 16 7.07 8.69 4.07
C MET A 16 7.95 7.47 4.43
N GLN A 17 9.24 7.51 4.08
CA GLN A 17 10.18 6.43 4.42
C GLN A 17 10.32 6.23 5.93
N LYS A 18 10.33 7.33 6.71
CA LYS A 18 10.38 7.26 8.18
C LYS A 18 9.11 6.62 8.74
N ARG A 19 7.94 6.98 8.20
CA ARG A 19 6.65 6.39 8.59
C ARG A 19 6.62 4.91 8.25
N GLU A 20 6.92 4.52 7.01
CA GLU A 20 6.94 3.12 6.57
C GLU A 20 7.81 2.24 7.49
N LYS A 21 9.03 2.67 7.81
CA LYS A 21 9.92 1.95 8.74
C LYS A 21 9.33 1.83 10.14
N SER A 22 8.74 2.92 10.65
CA SER A 22 8.11 2.92 11.96
C SER A 22 6.89 2.00 12.01
N GLU A 23 6.11 1.93 10.93
CA GLU A 23 4.93 1.08 10.84
C GLU A 23 5.32 -0.40 10.71
N ALA A 24 6.30 -0.73 9.87
CA ALA A 24 6.85 -2.07 9.77
C ALA A 24 7.31 -2.61 11.14
N ALA A 25 8.10 -1.81 11.87
CA ALA A 25 8.57 -2.18 13.21
C ALA A 25 7.40 -2.36 14.20
N ARG A 26 6.39 -1.48 14.14
CA ARG A 26 5.21 -1.55 15.02
C ARG A 26 4.36 -2.79 14.74
N TYR A 27 4.09 -3.10 13.47
CA TYR A 27 3.32 -4.29 13.08
C TYR A 27 4.02 -5.58 13.50
N LYS A 28 5.34 -5.66 13.28
CA LYS A 28 6.12 -6.83 13.70
C LYS A 28 6.13 -6.98 15.21
N LYS A 29 6.29 -5.89 15.97
CA LYS A 29 6.33 -5.93 17.43
C LYS A 29 5.00 -6.32 18.06
N ILE A 30 3.88 -5.78 17.57
CA ILE A 30 2.57 -5.94 18.19
C ILE A 30 1.86 -7.20 17.71
N TYR A 31 1.97 -7.53 16.41
CA TYR A 31 1.18 -8.59 15.77
C TYR A 31 2.04 -9.73 15.22
N ASN A 32 3.37 -9.64 15.30
CA ASN A 32 4.31 -10.56 14.65
C ASN A 32 4.14 -10.65 13.12
N ILE A 33 3.45 -9.69 12.50
CA ILE A 33 3.24 -9.61 11.05
C ILE A 33 4.44 -8.89 10.41
N ASP A 34 5.06 -9.53 9.41
CA ASP A 34 5.97 -8.86 8.50
C ASP A 34 5.17 -8.25 7.35
N ILE A 35 5.08 -6.92 7.31
CA ILE A 35 4.28 -6.23 6.27
C ILE A 35 4.94 -6.31 4.87
N TYR A 36 6.18 -6.77 4.78
CA TYR A 36 6.86 -7.02 3.51
C TYR A 36 6.64 -8.45 3.01
N ASP A 37 6.07 -9.33 3.84
CA ASP A 37 5.65 -10.66 3.41
C ASP A 37 4.33 -10.56 2.64
N LEU A 38 4.43 -10.66 1.32
CA LEU A 38 3.29 -10.61 0.42
C LEU A 38 2.68 -12.00 0.16
N SER A 39 3.27 -13.08 0.68
CA SER A 39 2.79 -14.44 0.46
C SER A 39 1.35 -14.71 0.93
N PRO A 40 0.79 -14.02 1.94
CA PRO A 40 -0.61 -14.22 2.33
C PRO A 40 -1.63 -13.61 1.37
N TYR A 41 -1.20 -12.75 0.43
CA TYR A 41 -2.09 -12.01 -0.44
C TYR A 41 -2.26 -12.71 -1.78
N ASP A 42 -3.51 -12.89 -2.22
CA ASP A 42 -3.79 -13.49 -3.54
C ASP A 42 -3.33 -12.57 -4.69
N VAL A 43 -3.42 -11.24 -4.51
CA VAL A 43 -3.02 -10.23 -5.51
C VAL A 43 -2.46 -8.97 -4.84
N VAL A 44 -1.42 -8.40 -5.45
CA VAL A 44 -0.87 -7.07 -5.13
C VAL A 44 -1.03 -6.18 -6.35
N LEU A 45 -1.74 -5.05 -6.20
CA LEU A 45 -2.09 -4.16 -7.32
C LEU A 45 -1.43 -2.78 -7.18
N ASN A 46 -0.69 -2.37 -8.21
CA ASN A 46 -0.20 -0.99 -8.32
C ASN A 46 -1.32 -0.07 -8.83
N THR A 47 -1.91 0.70 -7.92
CA THR A 47 -3.03 1.61 -8.23
C THR A 47 -2.61 2.88 -8.97
N ALA A 48 -1.31 3.16 -9.12
CA ALA A 48 -0.86 4.31 -9.90
C ALA A 48 -1.13 4.17 -11.41
N LEU A 49 -1.43 2.96 -11.89
CA LEU A 49 -1.64 2.65 -13.30
C LEU A 49 -3.11 2.72 -13.73
N TRP A 50 -4.04 2.84 -12.78
CA TRP A 50 -5.47 2.66 -13.04
C TRP A 50 -6.28 3.81 -12.44
N SER A 51 -7.44 4.11 -13.03
CA SER A 51 -8.43 4.96 -12.35
C SER A 51 -9.02 4.22 -11.14
N ALA A 52 -9.72 4.96 -10.27
CA ALA A 52 -10.41 4.35 -9.13
C ALA A 52 -11.44 3.30 -9.59
N GLU A 53 -12.16 3.58 -10.67
CA GLU A 53 -13.13 2.68 -11.29
C GLU A 53 -12.43 1.43 -11.86
N GLY A 54 -11.28 1.60 -12.53
CA GLY A 54 -10.49 0.48 -13.03
C GLY A 54 -10.01 -0.46 -11.93
N VAL A 55 -9.55 0.09 -10.79
CA VAL A 55 -9.19 -0.72 -9.61
C VAL A 55 -10.38 -1.52 -9.10
N ILE A 56 -11.56 -0.91 -9.03
CA ILE A 56 -12.79 -1.59 -8.57
C ILE A 56 -13.14 -2.77 -9.48
N GLU A 57 -13.10 -2.57 -10.80
CA GLU A 57 -13.42 -3.64 -11.75
C GLU A 57 -12.40 -4.79 -11.68
N ILE A 58 -11.10 -4.50 -11.55
CA ILE A 58 -10.06 -5.53 -11.34
C ILE A 58 -10.37 -6.36 -10.09
N ILE A 59 -10.68 -5.71 -8.97
CA ILE A 59 -10.99 -6.40 -7.71
C ILE A 59 -12.26 -7.26 -7.84
N LYS A 60 -13.32 -6.76 -8.49
CA LYS A 60 -14.54 -7.54 -8.73
C LYS A 60 -14.26 -8.80 -9.53
N THR A 61 -13.56 -8.67 -10.65
CA THR A 61 -13.21 -9.83 -11.50
C THR A 61 -12.39 -10.87 -10.74
N LEU A 62 -11.46 -10.45 -9.87
CA LEU A 62 -10.69 -11.37 -9.04
C LEU A 62 -11.56 -12.14 -8.04
N ILE A 63 -12.56 -11.49 -7.45
CA ILE A 63 -13.51 -12.13 -6.54
C ILE A 63 -14.38 -13.14 -7.30
N GLU A 64 -14.89 -12.76 -8.46
CA GLU A 64 -15.72 -13.63 -9.30
C GLU A 64 -14.96 -14.87 -9.80
N ALA A 65 -13.70 -14.72 -10.20
CA ALA A 65 -12.88 -15.84 -10.67
C ALA A 65 -12.50 -16.86 -9.58
N ARG A 66 -12.66 -16.50 -8.29
CA ARG A 66 -12.36 -17.36 -7.14
C ARG A 66 -13.57 -18.19 -6.68
N LEU A 67 -14.78 -17.74 -6.99
CA LEU A 67 -16.04 -18.41 -6.64
C LEU A 67 -16.42 -19.47 -7.68
#